data_AF-A0A820K7Y5-F1
#
_entry.id   AF-A0A820K7Y5-F1
#
_cell.length_a   1.000
_cell.length_b   1.000
_cell.length_c   1.000
_cell.angle_alpha   90.00
_cell.angle_beta   90.00
_cell.angle_gamma   90.00
#
_symmetry.space_group_name_H-M   'P 1'
#
loop_
_entity.id
_entity.type
_entity.pdbx_description
1 polymer ?
#
loop_
_entity_poly.entity_id
_entity_poly.type
_entity_poly.pdbx_seq_one_letter_code
_entity_poly.pdbx_strand_id
1 'polypeptide(L)'
;MNHVNSYGIIRGLQFASFVVQYYGLVLDLLMLGLQRASDMAGLLQTPNDFLTFQKVAIETAHPIRLYCRYIDRIHILFRFTADEARDLIQRYLTKNPDPNNENIVGYNNKKCWPRDARMRLMKHDVNLGRAVVWDIKNRLPRSLTTILWETSFVSVYSKDNPNLLFNMSGFECRILPKIRMTHEEFVHKYGVWNLQNETTKERTAQCFLRVDDESMNRYHNRVRQILMASGSTTFTKIVNKWNTALICLMTYFREAVVNTQELLDLLVKCENKIQTRIKIGLNSKMPSRFPPVVFYTPKELGGLGMLSMGHVLIPQSDLR
;
A
#
# COMPACT_ATOMS: atom_id res chain seq x y z
N MET A 1 -16.90 29.31 17.87
CA MET A 1 -15.49 29.78 17.97
C MET A 1 -15.07 30.21 16.58
N ASN A 2 -14.65 31.47 16.41
CA ASN A 2 -14.24 32.02 15.12
C ASN A 2 -12.75 32.34 15.19
N HIS A 3 -12.00 32.06 14.12
CA HIS A 3 -10.60 32.43 14.00
C HIS A 3 -10.27 32.72 12.52
N VAL A 4 -9.23 33.50 12.27
CA VAL A 4 -8.69 33.75 10.93
C VAL A 4 -7.52 32.80 10.70
N ASN A 5 -7.56 32.00 9.63
CA ASN A 5 -6.47 31.11 9.27
C ASN A 5 -5.39 31.90 8.49
N SER A 6 -4.25 32.14 9.12
CA SER A 6 -3.14 32.94 8.56
C SER A 6 -1.94 32.10 8.07
N TYR A 7 -1.93 30.78 8.27
CA TYR A 7 -0.74 29.94 8.01
C TYR A 7 -1.01 28.76 7.06
N GLY A 8 -2.05 27.96 7.32
CA GLY A 8 -2.30 26.72 6.58
C GLY A 8 -3.18 26.92 5.34
N ILE A 9 -3.19 25.92 4.46
CA ILE A 9 -4.14 25.88 3.34
C ILE A 9 -5.48 25.23 3.74
N ILE A 10 -6.58 25.79 3.24
CA ILE A 10 -7.92 25.19 3.37
C ILE A 10 -8.12 24.15 2.27
N ARG A 11 -8.12 22.87 2.65
CA ARG A 11 -8.25 21.73 1.73
C ARG A 11 -9.61 21.60 1.04
N GLY A 12 -10.65 22.28 1.56
CA GLY A 12 -12.00 22.27 0.99
C GLY A 12 -12.24 23.24 -0.17
N LEU A 13 -11.25 24.06 -0.53
CA LEU A 13 -11.33 24.95 -1.69
C LEU A 13 -11.19 24.14 -2.97
N GLN A 14 -11.94 24.50 -4.02
CA GLN A 14 -11.95 23.77 -5.30
C GLN A 14 -10.57 23.70 -5.96
N PHE A 15 -9.76 24.77 -5.83
CA PHE A 15 -8.42 24.85 -6.39
C PHE A 15 -7.31 24.35 -5.44
N ALA A 16 -7.65 23.86 -4.24
CA ALA A 16 -6.65 23.42 -3.27
C ALA A 16 -5.81 22.25 -3.79
N SER A 17 -6.39 21.37 -4.61
CA SER A 17 -5.68 20.26 -5.24
C SER A 17 -4.49 20.73 -6.08
N PHE A 18 -4.68 21.78 -6.89
CA PHE A 18 -3.63 22.37 -7.72
C PHE A 18 -2.49 22.93 -6.86
N VAL A 19 -2.83 23.72 -5.83
CA VAL A 19 -1.83 24.34 -4.94
C VAL A 19 -1.01 23.26 -4.22
N VAL A 20 -1.65 22.20 -3.72
CA VAL A 20 -0.95 21.10 -3.05
C VAL A 20 -0.03 20.34 -4.01
N GLN A 21 -0.48 20.07 -5.24
CA GLN A 21 0.35 19.36 -6.22
C GLN A 21 1.54 20.20 -6.69
N TYR A 22 1.33 21.50 -6.92
CA TYR A 22 2.39 22.42 -7.31
C TYR A 22 3.40 22.62 -6.17
N TYR A 23 2.94 22.78 -4.92
CA TYR A 23 3.83 22.85 -3.77
C TYR A 23 4.60 21.53 -3.58
N GLY A 24 3.93 20.39 -3.79
CA GLY A 24 4.58 19.07 -3.82
C GLY A 24 5.68 18.98 -4.88
N LEU A 25 5.48 19.56 -6.07
CA LEU A 25 6.51 19.62 -7.11
C LEU A 25 7.75 20.41 -6.65
N VAL A 26 7.56 21.53 -5.94
CA VAL A 26 8.67 22.29 -5.36
C VAL A 26 9.48 21.41 -4.38
N LEU A 27 8.80 20.62 -3.55
CA LEU A 27 9.45 19.67 -2.64
C LEU A 27 10.14 18.53 -3.39
N ASP A 28 9.56 18.04 -4.49
CA ASP A 28 10.17 17.02 -5.35
C ASP A 28 11.52 17.49 -5.89
N LEU A 29 11.61 18.75 -6.33
CA LEU A 29 12.85 19.36 -6.81
C LEU A 29 13.91 19.48 -5.71
N LEU A 30 13.52 19.78 -4.47
CA LEU A 30 14.43 19.80 -3.32
C LEU A 30 14.98 18.40 -2.99
N MET A 31 14.15 17.36 -3.11
CA MET A 31 14.57 15.99 -2.83
C MET A 31 15.43 15.38 -3.94
N LEU A 32 15.04 15.55 -5.21
CA LEU A 32 15.73 14.96 -6.36
C LEU A 32 16.97 15.77 -6.76
N GLY A 33 16.91 17.10 -6.62
CA GLY A 33 17.85 18.03 -7.26
C GLY A 33 17.49 18.27 -8.74
N LEU A 34 17.89 19.44 -9.25
CA LEU A 34 17.52 19.89 -10.60
C LEU A 34 18.00 18.96 -11.71
N GLN A 35 19.24 18.46 -11.59
CA GLN A 35 19.81 17.58 -12.60
C GLN A 35 19.03 16.26 -12.71
N ARG A 36 18.80 15.58 -11.57
CA ARG A 36 18.09 14.30 -11.60
C ARG A 36 16.61 14.47 -11.97
N ALA A 37 15.97 15.55 -11.54
CA ALA A 37 14.61 15.86 -11.95
C ALA A 37 14.51 16.09 -13.47
N SER A 38 15.47 16.79 -14.08
CA SER A 38 15.53 16.98 -15.53
C SER A 38 15.76 15.67 -16.28
N ASP A 39 16.65 14.80 -15.78
CA ASP A 39 16.91 13.49 -16.38
C ASP A 39 15.64 12.62 -16.41
N MET A 40 14.84 12.68 -15.35
CA MET A 40 13.58 11.93 -15.24
C MET A 40 12.48 12.52 -16.14
N ALA A 41 12.33 13.85 -16.15
CA ALA A 41 11.31 14.52 -16.95
C ALA A 41 11.60 14.44 -18.46
N GLY A 42 12.87 14.33 -18.86
CA GLY A 42 13.29 14.37 -20.26
C GLY A 42 13.46 15.79 -20.80
N LEU A 43 13.61 15.90 -22.11
CA LEU A 43 13.76 17.19 -22.78
C LEU A 43 12.42 17.91 -22.87
N LEU A 44 12.41 19.24 -22.84
CA LEU A 44 11.18 20.05 -22.94
C LEU A 44 10.38 19.76 -24.23
N GLN A 45 11.09 19.45 -25.32
CA GLN A 45 10.48 19.13 -26.62
C GLN A 45 9.92 17.70 -26.66
N THR A 46 10.53 16.78 -25.90
CA THR A 46 10.20 15.36 -25.87
C THR A 46 10.26 14.85 -24.42
N PRO A 47 9.21 15.13 -23.62
CA PRO A 47 9.15 14.66 -22.25
C PRO A 47 9.06 13.14 -22.20
N ASN A 48 9.63 12.54 -21.16
CA ASN A 48 9.55 11.10 -20.94
C ASN A 48 8.20 10.72 -20.32
N ASP A 49 7.75 9.50 -20.61
CA ASP A 49 6.62 8.89 -19.92
C ASP A 49 7.03 8.40 -18.52
N PHE A 50 6.03 8.10 -17.70
CA PHE A 50 6.23 7.62 -16.33
C PHE A 50 7.17 6.39 -16.28
N LEU A 51 8.24 6.51 -15.47
CA LEU A 51 9.28 5.49 -15.26
C LEU A 51 10.06 5.08 -16.52
N THR A 52 10.10 5.95 -17.53
CA THR A 52 10.93 5.76 -18.72
C THR A 52 12.06 6.77 -18.77
N PHE A 53 13.19 6.37 -19.34
CA PHE A 53 14.34 7.22 -19.60
C PHE A 53 14.73 7.11 -21.08
N GLN A 54 15.31 8.17 -21.63
CA GLN A 54 15.77 8.17 -23.03
C GLN A 54 16.90 7.16 -23.30
N LYS A 55 17.80 6.97 -22.33
CA LYS A 55 18.99 6.11 -22.46
C LYS A 55 19.28 5.40 -21.14
N VAL A 56 19.78 4.17 -21.25
CA VAL A 56 20.25 3.36 -20.10
C VAL A 56 21.37 4.07 -19.33
N ALA A 57 22.24 4.82 -20.02
CA ALA A 57 23.31 5.59 -19.38
C ALA A 57 22.77 6.68 -18.43
N ILE A 58 21.66 7.35 -18.79
CA ILE A 58 21.03 8.37 -17.94
C ILE A 58 20.35 7.69 -16.74
N GLU A 59 19.72 6.55 -16.97
CA GLU A 59 19.15 5.74 -15.89
C GLU A 59 20.23 5.35 -14.87
N THR A 60 21.41 4.90 -15.33
CA THR A 60 22.50 4.40 -14.49
C THR A 60 23.38 5.45 -13.85
N ALA A 61 23.34 6.69 -14.32
CA ALA A 61 24.18 7.78 -13.84
C ALA A 61 23.95 8.17 -12.36
N HIS A 62 22.78 7.88 -11.78
CA HIS A 62 22.43 8.30 -10.42
C HIS A 62 21.80 7.16 -9.60
N PRO A 63 21.99 7.10 -8.27
CA PRO A 63 21.40 6.03 -7.44
C PRO A 63 19.87 6.02 -7.42
N ILE A 64 19.22 7.18 -7.47
CA ILE A 64 17.75 7.27 -7.54
C ILE A 64 17.27 6.84 -8.93
N ARG A 65 16.61 5.69 -9.05
CA ARG A 65 16.14 5.15 -10.33
C ARG A 65 14.69 5.51 -10.64
N LEU A 66 13.81 5.29 -9.68
CA LEU A 66 12.38 5.57 -9.85
C LEU A 66 11.92 6.53 -8.78
N TYR A 67 11.04 7.44 -9.16
CA TYR A 67 10.41 8.39 -8.26
C TYR A 67 8.91 8.49 -8.58
N CYS A 68 8.08 8.44 -7.56
CA CYS A 68 6.65 8.66 -7.68
C CYS A 68 6.15 9.38 -6.43
N ARG A 69 5.33 10.42 -6.62
CA ARG A 69 4.60 11.06 -5.54
C ARG A 69 3.11 10.94 -5.78
N TYR A 70 2.40 10.35 -4.82
CA TYR A 70 0.95 10.27 -4.80
C TYR A 70 0.42 11.22 -3.73
N ILE A 71 0.05 12.43 -4.14
CA ILE A 71 -0.38 13.53 -3.25
C ILE A 71 0.70 13.87 -2.21
N ASP A 72 0.65 13.23 -1.04
CA ASP A 72 1.55 13.40 0.11
C ASP A 72 2.45 12.18 0.36
N ARG A 73 2.22 11.05 -0.33
CA ARG A 73 3.04 9.84 -0.22
C ARG A 73 4.13 9.83 -1.28
N ILE A 74 5.36 9.54 -0.87
CA ILE A 74 6.54 9.51 -1.75
C ILE A 74 7.08 8.08 -1.82
N HIS A 75 7.38 7.64 -3.04
CA HIS A 75 7.97 6.34 -3.34
C HIS A 75 9.25 6.56 -4.14
N ILE A 76 10.38 6.08 -3.62
CA ILE A 76 11.69 6.25 -4.24
C ILE A 76 12.36 4.88 -4.32
N LEU A 77 12.85 4.50 -5.50
CA LEU A 77 13.67 3.31 -5.69
C LEU A 77 15.13 3.72 -5.87
N PHE A 78 15.99 3.17 -5.02
CA PHE A 78 17.43 3.35 -5.11
C PHE A 78 18.12 2.09 -5.66
N ARG A 79 19.16 2.30 -6.47
CA ARG A 79 20.10 1.27 -6.90
C ARG A 79 21.52 1.76 -6.59
N PHE A 80 22.05 1.29 -5.48
CA PHE A 80 23.42 1.58 -5.06
C PHE A 80 24.39 0.52 -5.58
N THR A 81 25.61 0.96 -5.88
CA THR A 81 26.77 0.06 -5.96
C THR A 81 27.27 -0.29 -4.56
N ALA A 82 28.16 -1.28 -4.45
CA ALA A 82 28.74 -1.67 -3.16
C ALA A 82 29.53 -0.52 -2.51
N ASP A 83 30.18 0.31 -3.31
CA ASP A 83 31.00 1.42 -2.83
C ASP A 83 30.14 2.60 -2.38
N GLU A 84 29.13 2.97 -3.16
CA GLU A 84 28.16 4.01 -2.78
C GLU A 84 27.39 3.65 -1.50
N ALA A 85 26.95 2.40 -1.38
CA ALA A 85 26.25 1.93 -0.18
C ALA A 85 27.15 2.02 1.05
N ARG A 86 28.42 1.62 0.92
CA ARG A 86 29.40 1.66 2.02
C ARG A 86 29.69 3.10 2.44
N ASP A 87 29.94 3.99 1.48
CA ASP A 87 30.19 5.40 1.75
C ASP A 87 28.99 6.09 2.43
N LEU A 88 27.76 5.83 1.95
CA LEU A 88 26.56 6.39 2.54
C LEU A 88 26.35 5.92 3.98
N ILE A 89 26.55 4.62 4.25
CA ILE A 89 26.49 4.06 5.60
C ILE A 89 27.57 4.68 6.49
N GLN A 90 28.79 4.83 5.99
CA GLN A 90 29.89 5.43 6.74
C GLN A 90 29.56 6.88 7.12
N ARG A 91 29.09 7.70 6.18
CA ARG A 91 28.65 9.07 6.46
C ARG A 91 27.53 9.14 7.49
N TYR A 92 26.56 8.21 7.43
CA TYR A 92 25.49 8.11 8.41
C TYR A 92 26.01 7.78 9.81
N LEU A 93 26.85 6.75 9.94
CA LEU A 93 27.40 6.29 11.23
C LEU A 93 28.39 7.28 11.84
N THR A 94 29.08 8.09 11.02
CA THR A 94 29.93 9.18 11.52
C THR A 94 29.10 10.24 12.25
N LYS A 95 27.88 10.53 11.78
CA LYS A 95 27.00 11.52 12.45
C LYS A 95 26.12 10.92 13.54
N ASN A 96 25.75 9.64 13.40
CA ASN A 96 24.92 8.91 14.36
C ASN A 96 25.63 7.60 14.72
N PRO A 97 26.60 7.64 15.65
CA PRO A 97 27.33 6.45 16.04
C PRO A 97 26.40 5.46 16.75
N ASP A 98 26.51 4.18 16.40
CA ASP A 98 25.76 3.07 17.01
C ASP A 98 26.73 2.00 17.52
N PRO A 99 27.31 2.19 18.72
CA PRO A 99 28.25 1.23 19.31
C PRO A 99 27.58 -0.07 19.75
N ASN A 100 26.28 -0.02 20.08
CA ASN A 100 25.54 -1.14 20.69
C ASN A 100 24.73 -1.97 19.70
N ASN A 101 24.78 -1.66 18.39
CA ASN A 101 23.93 -2.26 17.35
C ASN A 101 22.42 -2.07 17.59
N GLU A 102 22.02 -0.96 18.20
CA GLU A 102 20.64 -0.63 18.50
C GLU A 102 19.84 -0.21 17.26
N ASN A 103 20.50 0.06 16.12
CA ASN A 103 19.82 0.41 14.86
C ASN A 103 18.83 -0.67 14.39
N ILE A 104 19.04 -1.94 14.77
CA ILE A 104 18.13 -3.05 14.45
C ILE A 104 16.81 -2.92 15.23
N VAL A 105 16.89 -2.38 16.45
CA VAL A 105 15.73 -2.13 17.30
C VAL A 105 14.93 -0.95 16.72
N GLY A 106 13.61 -1.11 16.63
CA GLY A 106 12.73 -0.09 16.06
C GLY A 106 12.78 0.05 14.53
N TYR A 107 13.32 -0.95 13.81
CA TYR A 107 13.17 -1.02 12.37
C TYR A 107 11.78 -1.54 11.99
N ASN A 108 10.98 -0.71 11.32
CA ASN A 108 9.63 -1.06 10.90
C ASN A 108 9.66 -2.18 9.87
N ASN A 109 8.88 -3.25 10.09
CA ASN A 109 8.78 -4.36 9.14
C ASN A 109 7.31 -4.77 8.93
N LYS A 110 7.01 -5.27 7.74
CA LYS A 110 5.65 -5.61 7.32
C LYS A 110 5.20 -6.95 7.93
N LYS A 111 4.46 -6.87 9.04
CA LYS A 111 3.95 -8.06 9.77
C LYS A 111 2.85 -8.83 9.02
N CYS A 112 2.29 -8.26 7.95
CA CYS A 112 1.30 -8.92 7.10
C CYS A 112 1.87 -10.09 6.27
N TRP A 113 3.19 -10.12 6.03
CA TRP A 113 3.84 -11.23 5.30
C TRP A 113 4.28 -12.35 6.26
N PRO A 114 4.44 -13.62 5.81
CA PRO A 114 5.09 -14.67 6.60
C PRO A 114 6.54 -14.32 6.95
N ARG A 115 7.10 -14.91 8.04
CA ARG A 115 8.46 -14.58 8.52
C ARG A 115 9.53 -14.70 7.44
N ASP A 116 9.45 -15.72 6.60
CA ASP A 116 10.43 -15.98 5.53
C ASP A 116 10.29 -15.02 4.33
N ALA A 117 9.12 -14.41 4.18
CA ALA A 117 8.81 -13.46 3.11
C ALA A 117 9.09 -12.00 3.49
N ARG A 118 9.32 -11.72 4.78
CA ARG A 118 9.66 -10.39 5.29
C ARG A 118 11.11 -10.03 4.98
N MET A 119 11.43 -8.74 5.09
CA MET A 119 12.82 -8.28 5.10
C MET A 119 13.53 -8.84 6.35
N ARG A 120 14.65 -9.53 6.13
CA ARG A 120 15.59 -9.98 7.17
C ARG A 120 16.41 -8.79 7.65
N LEU A 121 16.56 -8.67 8.96
CA LEU A 121 17.22 -7.54 9.59
C LEU A 121 18.72 -7.81 9.75
N MET A 122 19.46 -7.67 8.65
CA MET A 122 20.93 -7.72 8.65
C MET A 122 21.50 -6.35 8.98
N LYS A 123 22.60 -6.29 9.74
CA LYS A 123 23.23 -5.02 10.17
C LYS A 123 23.52 -4.08 8.99
N HIS A 124 24.07 -4.62 7.89
CA HIS A 124 24.36 -3.83 6.69
C HIS A 124 23.09 -3.22 6.09
N ASP A 125 22.05 -4.03 5.88
CA ASP A 125 20.81 -3.61 5.23
C ASP A 125 20.01 -2.63 6.09
N VAL A 126 19.96 -2.85 7.40
CA VAL A 126 19.32 -1.93 8.36
C VAL A 126 20.01 -0.57 8.35
N ASN A 127 21.35 -0.56 8.40
CA ASN A 127 22.11 0.67 8.36
C ASN A 127 21.95 1.39 7.02
N LEU A 128 21.91 0.66 5.90
CA LEU A 128 21.63 1.25 4.59
C LEU A 128 20.24 1.89 4.55
N GLY A 129 19.22 1.19 5.04
CA GLY A 129 17.85 1.71 5.08
C GLY A 129 17.73 2.99 5.91
N ARG A 130 18.36 3.03 7.09
CA ARG A 130 18.40 4.24 7.93
C ARG A 130 19.21 5.38 7.31
N ALA A 131 20.35 5.06 6.70
CA ALA A 131 21.21 6.04 6.04
C ALA A 131 20.50 6.71 4.86
N VAL A 132 19.72 5.97 4.08
CA VAL A 132 18.92 6.50 2.97
C VAL A 132 17.84 7.46 3.47
N VAL A 133 17.09 7.10 4.52
CA VAL A 133 16.08 8.01 5.09
C VAL A 133 16.74 9.24 5.70
N TRP A 134 17.88 9.07 6.36
CA TRP A 134 18.65 10.18 6.91
C TRP A 134 19.10 11.15 5.81
N ASP A 135 19.62 10.65 4.69
CA ASP A 135 20.03 11.49 3.56
C ASP A 135 18.84 12.27 2.98
N ILE A 136 17.73 11.58 2.67
CA ILE A 136 16.53 12.22 2.10
C ILE A 136 15.90 13.21 3.08
N LYS A 137 15.88 12.89 4.38
CA LYS A 137 15.37 13.78 5.42
C LYS A 137 16.17 15.07 5.51
N ASN A 138 17.49 15.02 5.29
CA ASN A 138 18.36 16.21 5.35
C ASN A 138 18.23 17.12 4.12
N ARG A 139 17.67 16.63 3.00
CA ARG A 139 17.39 17.46 1.81
C ARG A 139 16.19 18.39 2.01
N LEU A 140 15.36 18.13 3.03
CA LEU A 140 14.15 18.89 3.30
C LEU A 140 14.34 19.84 4.50
N PRO A 141 14.14 21.15 4.32
CA PRO A 141 14.09 22.09 5.44
C PRO A 141 12.89 21.78 6.35
N ARG A 142 13.13 21.65 7.66
CA ARG A 142 12.10 21.33 8.65
C ARG A 142 10.97 22.37 8.75
N SER A 143 11.22 23.60 8.29
CA SER A 143 10.22 24.66 8.22
C SER A 143 9.14 24.40 7.17
N LEU A 144 9.46 23.66 6.11
CA LEU A 144 8.52 23.34 5.04
C LEU A 144 7.78 22.03 5.32
N THR A 145 8.55 20.97 5.58
CA THR A 145 8.02 19.63 5.86
C THR A 145 9.11 18.76 6.50
N THR A 146 8.71 17.59 7.02
CA THR A 146 9.64 16.59 7.54
C THR A 146 9.16 15.18 7.21
N ILE A 147 10.11 14.27 7.03
CA ILE A 147 9.85 12.84 6.94
C ILE A 147 10.14 12.21 8.32
N LEU A 148 9.15 11.52 8.86
CA LEU A 148 9.25 10.82 10.14
C LEU A 148 9.54 9.34 9.89
N TRP A 149 10.44 8.76 10.70
CA TRP A 149 10.80 7.35 10.59
C TRP A 149 9.61 6.43 10.88
N GLU A 150 8.83 6.75 11.91
CA GLU A 150 7.71 5.95 12.42
C GLU A 150 6.63 5.68 11.36
N THR A 151 6.38 6.66 10.49
CA THR A 151 5.39 6.57 9.40
C THR A 151 6.01 6.09 8.08
N SER A 152 7.33 5.92 8.03
CA SER A 152 8.06 5.49 6.85
C SER A 152 8.37 4.00 6.90
N PHE A 153 8.56 3.41 5.72
CA PHE A 153 9.01 2.04 5.56
C PHE A 153 10.06 1.97 4.47
N VAL A 154 11.18 1.28 4.75
CA VAL A 154 12.25 1.05 3.79
C VAL A 154 12.51 -0.44 3.70
N SER A 155 12.48 -0.97 2.47
CA SER A 155 12.86 -2.34 2.17
C SER A 155 14.16 -2.34 1.39
N VAL A 156 15.12 -3.16 1.83
CA VAL A 156 16.39 -3.35 1.13
C VAL A 156 16.41 -4.72 0.48
N TYR A 157 16.58 -4.76 -0.84
CA TYR A 157 16.87 -5.97 -1.58
C TYR A 157 18.40 -6.14 -1.67
N SER A 158 18.90 -7.26 -1.16
CA SER A 158 20.34 -7.50 -1.00
C SER A 158 20.72 -8.95 -1.31
N LYS A 159 21.97 -9.32 -1.08
CA LYS A 159 22.40 -10.73 -1.13
C LYS A 159 21.69 -11.57 -0.07
N ASP A 160 21.37 -11.01 1.09
CA ASP A 160 20.73 -11.72 2.20
C ASP A 160 19.19 -11.64 2.11
N ASN A 161 18.67 -10.58 1.50
CA ASN A 161 17.25 -10.29 1.32
C ASN A 161 16.77 -10.55 -0.12
N PRO A 162 16.03 -11.65 -0.38
CA PRO A 162 15.57 -12.01 -1.73
C PRO A 162 14.29 -11.27 -2.17
N ASN A 163 13.56 -10.66 -1.25
CA ASN A 163 12.29 -9.99 -1.52
C ASN A 163 12.46 -8.47 -1.48
N LEU A 164 11.75 -7.75 -2.36
CA LEU A 164 11.56 -6.31 -2.25
C LEU A 164 10.10 -6.03 -1.87
N LEU A 165 9.91 -5.36 -0.74
CA LEU A 165 8.59 -5.05 -0.18
C LEU A 165 8.29 -3.56 -0.35
N PHE A 166 7.05 -3.24 -0.72
CA PHE A 166 6.56 -1.87 -0.72
C PHE A 166 5.04 -1.84 -0.61
N ASN A 167 4.49 -0.69 -0.24
CA ASN A 167 3.06 -0.44 -0.24
C ASN A 167 2.78 0.78 -1.12
N MET A 168 1.83 0.63 -2.04
CA MET A 168 1.36 1.71 -2.91
C MET A 168 -0.16 1.65 -3.03
N SER A 169 -0.81 2.80 -2.85
CA SER A 169 -2.27 2.96 -3.01
C SER A 169 -3.12 1.95 -2.20
N GLY A 170 -2.61 1.46 -1.07
CA GLY A 170 -3.30 0.47 -0.23
C GLY A 170 -3.11 -0.98 -0.65
N PHE A 171 -2.28 -1.25 -1.67
CA PHE A 171 -1.77 -2.58 -1.99
C PHE A 171 -0.41 -2.78 -1.31
N GLU A 172 -0.28 -3.89 -0.57
CA GLU A 172 1.00 -4.41 -0.11
C GLU A 172 1.56 -5.34 -1.18
N CYS A 173 2.72 -4.99 -1.71
CA CYS A 173 3.35 -5.67 -2.83
C CYS A 173 4.69 -6.27 -2.40
N ARG A 174 4.93 -7.51 -2.83
CA ARG A 174 6.21 -8.20 -2.67
C ARG A 174 6.71 -8.69 -4.01
N ILE A 175 7.84 -8.15 -4.47
CA ILE A 175 8.50 -8.60 -5.69
C ILE A 175 9.57 -9.64 -5.33
N LEU A 176 9.50 -10.79 -5.99
CA LEU A 176 10.48 -11.88 -5.91
C LEU A 176 11.00 -12.21 -7.31
N PRO A 177 12.28 -11.95 -7.62
CA PRO A 177 12.90 -12.35 -8.88
C PRO A 177 13.04 -13.87 -9.01
N LYS A 178 12.83 -14.41 -10.22
CA LYS A 178 12.95 -15.84 -10.53
C LYS A 178 14.31 -16.42 -10.14
N ILE A 179 15.38 -15.65 -10.35
CA ILE A 179 16.78 -16.04 -10.06
C ILE A 179 17.00 -16.38 -8.57
N ARG A 180 16.15 -15.86 -7.68
CA ARG A 180 16.27 -16.04 -6.23
C ARG A 180 15.20 -16.97 -5.65
N MET A 181 14.40 -17.61 -6.50
CA MET A 181 13.41 -18.60 -6.07
C MET A 181 14.14 -19.92 -5.72
N THR A 182 13.82 -20.50 -4.58
CA THR A 182 14.38 -21.79 -4.14
C THR A 182 13.83 -22.98 -4.92
N HIS A 183 12.63 -22.83 -5.49
CA HIS A 183 12.03 -23.78 -6.42
C HIS A 183 11.91 -23.10 -7.79
N GLU A 184 12.39 -23.75 -8.85
CA GLU A 184 12.45 -23.17 -10.20
C GLU A 184 11.07 -22.92 -10.84
N GLU A 185 10.01 -23.48 -10.25
CA GLU A 185 8.65 -23.35 -10.75
C GLU A 185 7.93 -22.11 -10.19
N PHE A 186 7.34 -21.36 -11.11
CA PHE A 186 6.46 -20.24 -10.78
C PHE A 186 5.24 -20.72 -10.01
N VAL A 187 4.93 -20.03 -8.91
CA VAL A 187 3.68 -20.24 -8.19
C VAL A 187 2.55 -19.63 -9.02
N HIS A 188 1.74 -20.47 -9.65
CA HIS A 188 0.55 -20.06 -10.39
C HIS A 188 -0.65 -20.01 -9.44
N LYS A 189 -0.70 -18.99 -8.59
CA LYS A 189 -1.86 -18.69 -7.72
C LYS A 189 -2.58 -17.44 -8.21
N TYR A 190 -3.90 -17.40 -8.03
CA TYR A 190 -4.69 -16.18 -8.21
C TYR A 190 -4.15 -15.08 -7.28
N GLY A 191 -4.02 -13.84 -7.78
CA GLY A 191 -3.46 -12.72 -7.02
C GLY A 191 -1.93 -12.59 -7.07
N VAL A 192 -1.27 -13.27 -8.01
CA VAL A 192 0.16 -13.10 -8.30
C VAL A 192 0.33 -12.57 -9.71
N TRP A 193 1.05 -11.46 -9.86
CA TRP A 193 1.41 -10.93 -11.17
C TRP A 193 2.75 -11.49 -11.62
N ASN A 194 2.78 -12.07 -12.81
CA ASN A 194 4.01 -12.49 -13.46
C ASN A 194 4.56 -11.30 -14.28
N LEU A 195 5.63 -10.70 -13.79
CA LEU A 195 6.26 -9.54 -14.41
C LEU A 195 7.14 -9.99 -15.57
N GLN A 196 6.90 -9.41 -16.73
CA GLN A 196 7.62 -9.70 -17.98
C GLN A 196 8.66 -8.62 -18.25
N ASN A 197 9.86 -9.01 -18.66
CA ASN A 197 10.85 -8.08 -19.15
C ASN A 197 10.45 -7.59 -20.55
N GLU A 198 10.49 -6.29 -20.78
CA GLU A 198 10.07 -5.70 -22.04
C GLU A 198 10.97 -6.09 -23.21
N THR A 199 12.28 -6.23 -22.99
CA THR A 199 13.23 -6.57 -24.07
C THR A 199 13.24 -8.06 -24.39
N THR A 200 13.39 -8.93 -23.39
CA THR A 200 13.51 -10.38 -23.61
C THR A 200 12.16 -11.08 -23.71
N LYS A 201 11.08 -10.40 -23.32
CA LYS A 201 9.72 -10.96 -23.22
C LYS A 201 9.62 -12.18 -22.29
N GLU A 202 10.64 -12.44 -21.47
CA GLU A 202 10.62 -13.50 -20.47
C GLU A 202 9.98 -13.01 -19.17
N ARG A 203 9.33 -13.93 -18.44
CA ARG A 203 8.85 -13.67 -17.08
C ARG A 203 10.04 -13.74 -16.11
N THR A 204 10.43 -12.61 -15.53
CA THR A 204 11.65 -12.50 -14.71
C THR A 204 11.38 -12.38 -13.22
N ALA A 205 10.18 -11.95 -12.82
CA ALA A 205 9.81 -11.80 -11.42
C ALA A 205 8.32 -12.06 -11.18
N GLN A 206 7.96 -12.40 -9.94
CA GLN A 206 6.59 -12.47 -9.48
C GLN A 206 6.32 -11.36 -8.47
N CYS A 207 5.17 -10.70 -8.60
CA CYS A 207 4.66 -9.75 -7.61
C CYS A 207 3.47 -10.37 -6.88
N PHE A 208 3.61 -10.57 -5.57
CA PHE A 208 2.53 -11.01 -4.70
C PHE A 208 1.81 -9.80 -4.14
N LEU A 209 0.48 -9.80 -4.23
CA LEU A 209 -0.36 -8.71 -3.78
C LEU A 209 -1.15 -9.09 -2.54
N ARG A 210 -1.27 -8.15 -1.61
CA ARG A 210 -2.18 -8.19 -0.45
C ARG A 210 -2.82 -6.83 -0.25
N VAL A 211 -3.94 -6.80 0.49
CA VAL A 211 -4.58 -5.55 0.90
C VAL A 211 -3.91 -5.04 2.17
N ASP A 212 -3.63 -3.74 2.21
CA ASP A 212 -3.04 -3.08 3.38
C ASP A 212 -3.99 -3.03 4.59
N ASP A 213 -3.40 -3.11 5.79
CA ASP A 213 -4.11 -3.10 7.07
C ASP A 213 -4.90 -1.79 7.26
N GLU A 214 -4.37 -0.65 6.80
CA GLU A 214 -5.07 0.64 6.86
C GLU A 214 -6.37 0.61 6.04
N SER A 215 -6.32 0.01 4.84
CA SER A 215 -7.47 -0.11 3.94
C SER A 215 -8.52 -1.07 4.49
N MET A 216 -8.09 -2.18 5.10
CA MET A 216 -9.00 -3.11 5.79
C MET A 216 -9.73 -2.43 6.95
N ASN A 217 -9.00 -1.66 7.77
CA ASN A 217 -9.58 -0.90 8.87
C ASN A 217 -10.55 0.19 8.38
N ARG A 218 -10.22 0.88 7.27
CA ARG A 218 -11.10 1.86 6.64
C ARG A 218 -12.42 1.23 6.18
N TYR A 219 -12.35 0.06 5.57
CA TYR A 219 -13.54 -0.71 5.20
C TYR A 219 -14.35 -1.12 6.43
N HIS A 220 -13.71 -1.64 7.48
CA HIS A 220 -14.38 -1.99 8.72
C HIS A 220 -15.11 -0.79 9.35
N ASN A 221 -14.45 0.36 9.40
CA ASN A 221 -15.01 1.60 9.92
C ASN A 221 -16.17 2.10 9.06
N ARG A 222 -16.11 1.94 7.73
CA ARG A 222 -17.22 2.25 6.84
C ARG A 222 -18.44 1.38 7.13
N VAL A 223 -18.25 0.07 7.34
CA VAL A 223 -19.35 -0.84 7.73
C VAL A 223 -19.91 -0.46 9.11
N ARG A 224 -19.06 -0.12 10.08
CA ARG A 224 -19.49 0.39 11.40
C ARG A 224 -20.35 1.66 11.26
N GLN A 225 -19.94 2.59 10.41
CA GLN A 225 -20.71 3.81 10.14
C GLN A 225 -22.08 3.49 9.53
N ILE A 226 -22.16 2.50 8.62
CA ILE A 226 -23.44 2.04 8.07
C ILE A 226 -24.32 1.53 9.22
N LEU A 227 -23.82 0.66 10.09
CA LEU A 227 -24.58 0.11 11.22
C LEU A 227 -25.07 1.18 12.20
N MET A 228 -24.23 2.15 12.55
CA MET A 228 -24.57 3.23 13.48
C MET A 228 -25.60 4.21 12.90
N ALA A 229 -25.50 4.52 11.61
CA ALA A 229 -26.44 5.42 10.93
C ALA A 229 -27.80 4.74 10.60
N SER A 230 -27.95 3.44 10.85
CA SER A 230 -29.11 2.64 10.46
C SER A 230 -30.14 2.51 11.59
N GLY A 231 -30.44 3.60 12.32
CA GLY A 231 -31.37 3.62 13.45
C GLY A 231 -32.78 3.13 13.10
N SER A 232 -33.49 3.88 12.24
CA SER A 232 -34.85 3.57 11.78
C SER A 232 -34.98 3.67 10.24
N THR A 233 -33.91 3.38 9.51
CA THR A 233 -33.91 3.38 8.04
C THR A 233 -34.44 2.06 7.50
N THR A 234 -35.05 2.07 6.30
CA THR A 234 -35.52 0.85 5.62
C THR A 234 -34.39 -0.17 5.40
N PHE A 235 -34.70 -1.47 5.46
CA PHE A 235 -33.71 -2.54 5.26
C PHE A 235 -33.04 -2.46 3.88
N THR A 236 -33.80 -2.08 2.85
CA THR A 236 -33.28 -1.84 1.50
C THR A 236 -32.18 -0.76 1.48
N LYS A 237 -32.29 0.32 2.26
CA LYS A 237 -31.25 1.36 2.36
C LYS A 237 -29.99 0.84 3.03
N ILE A 238 -30.12 -0.01 4.04
CA ILE A 238 -28.97 -0.64 4.72
C ILE A 238 -28.20 -1.52 3.71
N VAL A 239 -28.93 -2.39 3.00
CA VAL A 239 -28.36 -3.30 2.01
C VAL A 239 -27.74 -2.55 0.83
N ASN A 240 -28.35 -1.46 0.37
CA ASN A 240 -27.76 -0.62 -0.69
C ASN A 240 -26.41 -0.04 -0.28
N LYS A 241 -26.31 0.51 0.95
CA LYS A 241 -25.04 1.05 1.46
C LYS A 241 -23.97 -0.04 1.62
N TRP A 242 -24.37 -1.24 2.05
CA TRP A 242 -23.51 -2.42 2.09
C TRP A 242 -23.01 -2.78 0.68
N ASN A 243 -23.90 -2.92 -0.29
CA ASN A 243 -23.56 -3.28 -1.67
C ASN A 243 -22.59 -2.27 -2.27
N THR A 244 -22.83 -0.96 -2.12
CA THR A 244 -21.89 0.06 -2.59
C THR A 244 -20.53 -0.09 -1.93
N ALA A 245 -20.47 -0.26 -0.61
CA ALA A 245 -19.20 -0.41 0.11
C ALA A 245 -18.44 -1.68 -0.32
N LEU A 246 -19.15 -2.80 -0.49
CA LEU A 246 -18.58 -4.07 -0.94
C LEU A 246 -18.08 -3.99 -2.37
N ILE A 247 -18.88 -3.44 -3.30
CA ILE A 247 -18.47 -3.25 -4.69
C ILE A 247 -17.23 -2.37 -4.76
N CYS A 248 -17.20 -1.23 -4.07
CA CYS A 248 -16.02 -0.35 -4.06
C CYS A 248 -14.75 -1.06 -3.60
N LEU A 249 -14.84 -1.92 -2.58
CA LEU A 249 -13.69 -2.71 -2.11
C LEU A 249 -13.26 -3.74 -3.16
N MET A 250 -14.20 -4.52 -3.67
CA MET A 250 -13.92 -5.65 -4.58
C MET A 250 -13.47 -5.19 -5.96
N THR A 251 -14.02 -4.10 -6.49
CA THR A 251 -13.62 -3.57 -7.81
C THR A 251 -12.29 -2.83 -7.78
N TYR A 252 -11.90 -2.29 -6.62
CA TYR A 252 -10.61 -1.66 -6.42
C TYR A 252 -9.50 -2.70 -6.21
N PHE A 253 -9.63 -3.58 -5.22
CA PHE A 253 -8.55 -4.53 -4.86
C PHE A 253 -8.53 -5.81 -5.68
N ARG A 254 -9.68 -6.22 -6.24
CA ARG A 254 -9.85 -7.40 -7.11
C ARG A 254 -9.10 -8.63 -6.61
N GLU A 255 -7.99 -8.96 -7.25
CA GLU A 255 -7.21 -10.18 -7.02
C GLU A 255 -6.48 -10.17 -5.66
N ALA A 256 -6.13 -8.98 -5.13
CA ALA A 256 -5.42 -8.87 -3.86
C ALA A 256 -6.25 -9.35 -2.66
N VAL A 257 -7.58 -9.36 -2.79
CA VAL A 257 -8.50 -9.84 -1.75
C VAL A 257 -8.31 -11.34 -1.49
N VAL A 258 -8.04 -12.13 -2.54
CA VAL A 258 -7.91 -13.59 -2.47
C VAL A 258 -6.71 -14.00 -1.62
N ASN A 259 -5.61 -13.26 -1.71
CA ASN A 259 -4.39 -13.52 -0.93
C ASN A 259 -4.45 -13.02 0.51
N THR A 260 -5.48 -12.24 0.86
CA THR A 260 -5.59 -11.57 2.17
C THR A 260 -6.67 -12.25 3.01
N GLN A 261 -6.29 -13.30 3.73
CA GLN A 261 -7.21 -14.12 4.53
C GLN A 261 -7.90 -13.31 5.62
N GLU A 262 -7.19 -12.38 6.25
CA GLU A 262 -7.72 -11.52 7.31
C GLU A 262 -8.87 -10.65 6.77
N LEU A 263 -8.80 -10.25 5.49
CA LEU A 263 -9.86 -9.52 4.82
C LEU A 263 -11.07 -10.42 4.54
N LEU A 264 -10.87 -11.68 4.14
CA LEU A 264 -11.95 -12.64 3.94
C LEU A 264 -12.71 -12.88 5.25
N ASP A 265 -12.00 -13.10 6.35
CA ASP A 265 -12.60 -13.23 7.68
C ASP A 265 -13.38 -11.97 8.08
N LEU A 266 -12.82 -10.79 7.79
CA LEU A 266 -13.45 -9.51 8.05
C LEU A 266 -14.73 -9.33 7.23
N LEU A 267 -14.73 -9.74 5.96
CA LEU A 267 -15.90 -9.70 5.07
C LEU A 267 -17.03 -10.58 5.60
N VAL A 268 -16.74 -11.82 5.99
CA VAL A 268 -17.70 -12.74 6.61
C VAL A 268 -18.31 -12.12 7.88
N LYS A 269 -17.45 -11.58 8.76
CA LYS A 269 -17.90 -10.94 10.02
C LYS A 269 -18.76 -9.72 9.75
N CYS A 270 -18.41 -8.89 8.78
CA CYS A 270 -19.15 -7.68 8.41
C CYS A 270 -20.50 -8.01 7.76
N GLU A 271 -20.54 -8.98 6.86
CA GLU A 271 -21.77 -9.46 6.22
C GLU A 271 -22.77 -9.98 7.26
N ASN A 272 -22.30 -10.83 8.18
CA ASN A 272 -23.10 -11.34 9.29
C ASN A 272 -23.62 -10.23 10.22
N LYS A 273 -22.84 -9.17 10.47
CA LYS A 273 -23.28 -8.01 11.27
C LYS A 273 -24.41 -7.24 10.57
N ILE A 274 -24.32 -7.05 9.26
CA ILE A 274 -25.37 -6.37 8.49
C ILE A 274 -26.66 -7.19 8.49
N GLN A 275 -26.57 -8.50 8.24
CA GLN A 275 -27.73 -9.39 8.33
C GLN A 275 -28.33 -9.38 9.74
N THR A 276 -27.50 -9.43 10.78
CA THR A 276 -27.94 -9.37 12.18
C THR A 276 -28.66 -8.06 12.49
N ARG A 277 -28.23 -6.93 11.91
CA ARG A 277 -28.92 -5.64 12.07
C ARG A 277 -30.35 -5.69 11.51
N ILE A 278 -30.55 -6.33 10.35
CA ILE A 278 -31.87 -6.50 9.73
C ILE A 278 -32.75 -7.43 10.59
N LYS A 279 -32.18 -8.54 11.06
CA LYS A 279 -32.81 -9.48 12.00
C LYS A 279 -33.32 -8.78 13.27
N ILE A 280 -32.48 -7.93 13.88
CA ILE A 280 -32.86 -7.12 15.05
C ILE A 280 -34.03 -6.16 14.74
N GLY A 281 -34.06 -5.58 13.53
CA GLY A 281 -35.18 -4.74 13.08
C GLY A 281 -36.51 -5.49 12.99
N LEU A 282 -36.49 -6.82 12.87
CA LEU A 282 -37.66 -7.71 12.86
C LEU A 282 -37.87 -8.42 14.20
N ASN A 283 -37.17 -7.99 15.26
CA ASN A 283 -37.23 -8.53 16.61
C ASN A 283 -37.04 -10.06 16.70
N SER A 284 -36.20 -10.64 15.85
CA SER A 284 -35.85 -12.06 15.88
C SER A 284 -34.42 -12.27 15.40
N LYS A 285 -33.67 -13.16 16.05
CA LYS A 285 -32.32 -13.57 15.60
C LYS A 285 -32.26 -15.04 15.15
N MET A 286 -33.39 -15.75 15.17
CA MET A 286 -33.45 -17.18 14.93
C MET A 286 -33.08 -17.53 13.48
N PRO A 287 -32.03 -18.34 13.22
CA PRO A 287 -31.57 -18.63 11.86
C PRO A 287 -32.63 -19.25 10.94
N SER A 288 -33.49 -20.13 11.47
CA SER A 288 -34.56 -20.79 10.70
C SER A 288 -35.58 -19.83 10.10
N ARG A 289 -35.80 -18.66 10.72
CA ARG A 289 -36.71 -17.62 10.22
C ARG A 289 -36.10 -16.75 9.13
N PHE A 290 -34.78 -16.83 8.94
CA PHE A 290 -34.04 -15.96 8.02
C PHE A 290 -33.13 -16.78 7.12
N PRO A 291 -33.71 -17.61 6.22
CA PRO A 291 -32.92 -18.31 5.22
C PRO A 291 -32.20 -17.31 4.29
N PRO A 292 -31.06 -17.69 3.68
CA PRO A 292 -30.27 -16.82 2.79
C PRO A 292 -31.11 -16.12 1.70
N VAL A 293 -32.13 -16.81 1.17
CA VAL A 293 -33.04 -16.29 0.14
C VAL A 293 -33.67 -14.95 0.53
N VAL A 294 -33.96 -14.70 1.81
CA VAL A 294 -34.55 -13.42 2.26
C VAL A 294 -33.59 -12.25 2.03
N PHE A 295 -32.29 -12.47 2.12
CA PHE A 295 -31.27 -11.44 1.94
C PHE A 295 -30.83 -11.29 0.49
N TYR A 296 -30.63 -12.41 -0.21
CA TYR A 296 -29.94 -12.43 -1.51
C TYR A 296 -30.88 -12.37 -2.72
N THR A 297 -32.18 -12.66 -2.56
CA THR A 297 -33.13 -12.54 -3.68
C THR A 297 -33.13 -11.11 -4.24
N PRO A 298 -33.10 -10.92 -5.58
CA PRO A 298 -33.16 -9.61 -6.20
C PRO A 298 -34.37 -8.79 -5.73
N LYS A 299 -34.24 -7.47 -5.75
CA LYS A 299 -35.31 -6.55 -5.32
C LYS A 299 -36.56 -6.66 -6.19
N GLU A 300 -36.37 -6.96 -7.46
CA GLU A 300 -37.45 -7.18 -8.44
C GLU A 300 -38.33 -8.37 -8.09
N LEU A 301 -37.79 -9.34 -7.34
CA LEU A 301 -38.49 -10.53 -6.87
C LEU A 301 -38.89 -10.42 -5.38
N GLY A 302 -38.93 -9.21 -4.82
CA GLY A 302 -39.36 -8.95 -3.45
C GLY A 302 -38.30 -9.19 -2.36
N GLY A 303 -37.06 -9.51 -2.74
CA GLY A 303 -35.94 -9.66 -1.81
C GLY A 303 -35.19 -8.34 -1.52
N LEU A 304 -34.11 -8.42 -0.74
CA LEU A 304 -33.27 -7.25 -0.43
C LEU A 304 -32.17 -6.96 -1.45
N GLY A 305 -31.82 -7.95 -2.29
CA GLY A 305 -30.75 -7.87 -3.28
C GLY A 305 -29.38 -7.61 -2.66
N MET A 306 -29.08 -8.25 -1.53
CA MET A 306 -27.77 -8.16 -0.89
C MET A 306 -26.73 -8.89 -1.74
N LEU A 307 -25.54 -8.30 -1.91
CA LEU A 307 -24.40 -9.00 -2.51
C LEU A 307 -23.63 -9.76 -1.43
N SER A 308 -23.28 -11.01 -1.72
CA SER A 308 -22.52 -11.87 -0.80
C SER A 308 -21.06 -11.96 -1.20
N MET A 309 -20.19 -11.95 -0.20
CA MET A 309 -18.78 -12.33 -0.33
C MET A 309 -18.32 -13.20 0.87
N GLY A 310 -19.23 -13.52 1.79
CA GLY A 310 -18.96 -14.31 3.00
C GLY A 310 -19.23 -15.80 2.87
N HIS A 311 -19.82 -16.28 1.77
CA HIS A 311 -20.04 -17.71 1.51
C HIS A 311 -18.86 -18.36 0.75
N VAL A 312 -17.63 -18.00 1.13
CA VAL A 312 -16.41 -18.56 0.55
C VAL A 312 -15.79 -19.50 1.58
N LEU A 313 -15.42 -20.71 1.17
CA LEU A 313 -14.65 -21.62 2.01
C LEU A 313 -13.28 -20.98 2.28
N ILE A 314 -13.03 -20.60 3.53
CA ILE A 314 -11.72 -20.11 3.96
C ILE A 314 -10.74 -21.30 3.90
N PRO A 315 -9.60 -21.19 3.19
CA PRO A 315 -8.63 -22.29 3.11
C PRO A 315 -8.16 -22.73 4.50
N GLN A 316 -8.52 -23.95 4.90
CA GLN A 316 -8.19 -24.50 6.23
C GLN A 316 -6.70 -24.85 6.40
N SER A 317 -5.92 -24.88 5.32
CA SER A 317 -4.51 -25.30 5.33
C SER A 317 -3.58 -24.38 6.14
N ASP A 318 -4.00 -23.15 6.43
CA ASP A 318 -3.16 -22.12 7.06
C ASP A 318 -3.52 -21.86 8.54
N LEU A 319 -4.41 -22.64 9.15
CA LEU A 319 -4.81 -22.54 10.57
C LEU A 319 -3.94 -23.40 11.53
N ARG A 320 -2.66 -23.66 11.19
CA ARG A 320 -1.72 -24.41 12.04
C ARG A 320 -0.70 -23.55 12.76
#